data_AF-A0A0K1JP80-F1
#
_entry.id   AF-A0A0K1JP80-F1
#
_cell.length_a   1.000
_cell.length_b   1.000
_cell.length_c   1.000
_cell.angle_alpha   90.00
_cell.angle_beta   90.00
_cell.angle_gamma   90.00
#
_symmetry.space_group_name_H-M   'P 1'
#
loop_
_entity.id
_entity.type
_entity.pdbx_description
1 polymer ?
#
loop_
_entity_poly.entity_id
_entity_poly.type
_entity_poly.pdbx_seq_one_letter_code
_entity_poly.pdbx_strand_id
1 'polypeptide(L)'
;MTRDESLRLHGILDAVAAIRTYLARGELSDDLVFDAVCMRFVEIGEAVKDLPSHLRDSEPDLPWSTITGLRDRLAHRYFDTSREVIAATAGQDLSDLEAAATRMLDRLQVPD
;
A
#
# COMPACT_ATOMS: atom_id res chain seq x y z
N MET A 1 -6.13 -13.38 16.26
CA MET A 1 -5.88 -13.46 14.81
C MET A 1 -6.55 -12.30 14.09
N THR A 2 -7.87 -12.15 14.15
CA THR A 2 -8.62 -11.04 13.51
C THR A 2 -8.17 -9.63 13.91
N ARG A 3 -7.75 -9.41 15.16
CA ARG A 3 -7.25 -8.09 15.60
C ARG A 3 -5.97 -7.66 14.85
N ASP A 4 -5.05 -8.59 14.61
CA ASP A 4 -3.79 -8.28 13.92
C ASP A 4 -4.02 -8.10 12.42
N GLU A 5 -4.97 -8.86 11.85
CA GLU A 5 -5.44 -8.71 10.46
C GLU A 5 -6.04 -7.32 10.23
N SER A 6 -7.00 -6.92 11.07
CA SER A 6 -7.61 -5.59 10.97
C SER A 6 -6.57 -4.49 11.16
N LEU A 7 -5.61 -4.64 12.07
CA LEU A 7 -4.56 -3.63 12.28
C LEU A 7 -3.72 -3.41 11.00
N ARG A 8 -3.38 -4.50 10.28
CA ARG A 8 -2.61 -4.42 9.03
C ARG A 8 -3.41 -3.74 7.92
N LEU A 9 -4.69 -4.09 7.78
CA LEU A 9 -5.56 -3.48 6.78
C LEU A 9 -5.77 -1.99 7.04
N HIS A 10 -5.99 -1.58 8.29
CA HIS A 10 -6.05 -0.15 8.63
C HIS A 10 -4.72 0.54 8.36
N GLY A 11 -3.58 -0.10 8.65
CA GLY A 11 -2.26 0.45 8.33
C GLY A 11 -2.07 0.71 6.82
N ILE A 12 -2.59 -0.17 5.95
CA ILE A 12 -2.60 0.05 4.50
C ILE A 12 -3.43 1.28 4.16
N LEU A 13 -4.66 1.37 4.69
CA LEU A 13 -5.57 2.49 4.41
C LEU A 13 -5.02 3.83 4.91
N ASP A 14 -4.42 3.86 6.11
CA ASP A 14 -3.78 5.04 6.67
C ASP A 14 -2.61 5.52 5.80
N ALA A 15 -1.79 4.58 5.30
CA ALA A 15 -0.69 4.89 4.40
C ALA A 15 -1.19 5.42 3.04
N VAL A 16 -2.25 4.83 2.48
CA VAL A 16 -2.92 5.33 1.25
C VAL A 16 -3.41 6.76 1.45
N ALA A 17 -4.12 7.03 2.54
CA ALA A 17 -4.65 8.35 2.85
C ALA A 17 -3.52 9.40 3.03
N ALA A 18 -2.41 9.00 3.64
CA ALA A 18 -1.24 9.84 3.76
C ALA A 18 -0.61 10.17 2.39
N ILE A 19 -0.46 9.19 1.49
CA ILE A 19 0.02 9.42 0.11
C ILE A 19 -0.86 10.46 -0.59
N ARG A 20 -2.19 10.27 -0.57
CA ARG A 20 -3.14 11.21 -1.19
C ARG A 20 -2.99 12.61 -0.60
N THR A 21 -2.80 12.72 0.71
CA THR A 21 -2.59 14.00 1.40
C THR A 21 -1.29 14.69 0.97
N TYR A 22 -0.20 13.94 0.80
CA TYR A 22 1.09 14.50 0.37
C TYR A 22 1.02 15.00 -1.07
N LEU A 23 0.42 14.22 -1.97
CA LEU A 23 0.22 14.60 -3.36
C LEU A 23 -0.74 15.79 -3.55
N ALA A 24 -1.67 16.00 -2.61
CA ALA A 24 -2.52 17.19 -2.61
C ALA A 24 -1.77 18.46 -2.13
N ARG A 25 -0.64 18.31 -1.44
CA ARG A 25 0.16 19.43 -0.91
C ARG A 25 1.35 19.80 -1.78
N GLY A 26 1.81 18.90 -2.64
CA GLY A 26 2.93 19.15 -3.54
C GLY A 26 3.11 18.05 -4.57
N GLU A 27 3.99 18.33 -5.52
CA GLU A 27 4.28 17.45 -6.66
C GLU A 27 5.37 16.45 -6.32
N LEU A 28 5.35 15.29 -6.98
CA LEU A 28 6.41 14.29 -6.85
C LEU A 28 7.77 14.78 -7.35
N SER A 29 7.89 15.96 -7.95
CA SER A 29 9.19 16.59 -8.27
C SER A 29 9.87 17.21 -7.04
N ASP A 30 9.13 17.45 -5.96
CA ASP A 30 9.68 17.88 -4.68
C ASP A 30 10.25 16.65 -3.95
N ASP A 31 11.51 16.74 -3.51
CA ASP A 31 12.21 15.65 -2.83
C ASP A 31 11.52 15.25 -1.51
N LEU A 32 10.99 16.22 -0.76
CA LEU A 32 10.31 15.94 0.51
C LEU A 32 9.02 15.16 0.25
N VAL A 33 8.23 15.58 -0.73
CA VAL A 33 6.98 14.89 -1.10
C VAL A 33 7.28 13.50 -1.61
N PHE A 34 8.27 13.36 -2.49
CA PHE A 34 8.70 12.08 -3.04
C PHE A 34 9.15 11.10 -1.95
N ASP A 35 10.02 11.54 -1.05
CA ASP A 35 10.52 10.69 0.04
C ASP A 35 9.38 10.29 0.99
N ALA A 36 8.48 11.23 1.32
CA ALA A 36 7.31 10.95 2.15
C ALA A 36 6.39 9.89 1.52
N VAL A 37 6.13 9.99 0.21
CA VAL A 37 5.34 9.00 -0.54
C VAL A 37 6.05 7.64 -0.59
N CYS A 38 7.36 7.61 -0.89
CA CYS A 38 8.14 6.38 -0.88
C CYS A 38 8.09 5.66 0.47
N MET A 39 8.17 6.41 1.57
CA MET A 39 8.06 5.82 2.91
C MET A 39 6.69 5.20 3.19
N ARG A 40 5.60 5.79 2.68
CA ARG A 40 4.27 5.17 2.80
C ARG A 40 4.16 3.89 1.97
N PHE A 41 4.77 3.85 0.78
CA PHE A 41 4.82 2.61 -0.02
C PHE A 41 5.60 1.49 0.66
N VAL A 42 6.69 1.81 1.37
CA VAL A 42 7.42 0.84 2.20
C VAL A 42 6.53 0.26 3.30
N GLU A 43 5.76 1.11 4.00
CA GLU A 43 4.81 0.67 5.05
C GLU A 43 3.70 -0.21 4.48
N ILE A 44 3.16 0.14 3.31
CA ILE A 44 2.17 -0.68 2.59
C ILE A 44 2.75 -2.07 2.28
N GLY A 45 3.96 -2.13 1.72
CA GLY A 45 4.60 -3.40 1.39
C GLY A 45 4.83 -4.28 2.63
N GLU A 46 5.22 -3.70 3.77
CA GLU A 46 5.34 -4.43 5.04
C GLU A 46 4.00 -4.95 5.56
N ALA A 47 2.96 -4.11 5.55
CA ALA A 47 1.65 -4.53 6.00
C ALA A 47 1.10 -5.68 5.14
N VAL A 48 1.28 -5.61 3.82
CA VAL A 48 0.87 -6.64 2.86
C VAL A 48 1.65 -7.94 3.02
N LYS A 49 2.98 -7.86 3.26
CA LYS A 49 3.83 -9.04 3.47
C LYS A 49 3.30 -9.95 4.57
N ASP A 50 2.81 -9.33 5.63
CA ASP A 50 2.33 -10.02 6.82
C ASP A 50 0.82 -10.29 6.80
N LEU A 51 0.10 -9.93 5.72
CA LEU A 51 -1.29 -10.32 5.57
C LEU A 51 -1.39 -11.85 5.42
N PRO A 52 -2.23 -12.52 6.22
CA PRO A 52 -2.45 -13.95 6.06
C PRO A 52 -3.00 -14.28 4.67
N SER A 53 -2.67 -15.47 4.16
CA SER A 53 -2.95 -15.84 2.78
C SER A 53 -4.45 -15.79 2.46
N HIS A 54 -5.31 -16.22 3.37
CA HIS A 54 -6.76 -16.23 3.14
C HIS A 54 -7.35 -14.85 2.77
N LEU A 55 -6.77 -13.75 3.28
CA LEU A 55 -7.17 -12.40 2.88
C LEU A 55 -6.68 -12.07 1.48
N ARG A 56 -5.42 -12.37 1.16
CA ARG A 56 -4.86 -12.16 -0.19
C ARG A 56 -5.57 -13.02 -1.25
N ASP A 57 -5.89 -14.27 -0.91
CA ASP A 57 -6.60 -15.21 -1.77
C ASP A 57 -8.06 -14.76 -2.04
N SER A 58 -8.64 -13.91 -1.18
CA SER A 58 -9.96 -13.31 -1.40
C SER A 58 -9.97 -12.18 -2.44
N GLU A 59 -8.80 -11.73 -2.88
CA GLU A 59 -8.62 -10.65 -3.85
C GLU A 59 -7.50 -11.06 -4.85
N PRO A 60 -7.74 -12.10 -5.68
CA PRO A 60 -6.70 -12.76 -6.47
C PRO A 60 -6.20 -11.94 -7.67
N ASP A 61 -6.95 -10.92 -8.08
CA ASP A 61 -6.60 -10.06 -9.21
C ASP A 61 -5.48 -9.07 -8.86
N LEU A 62 -5.20 -8.87 -7.57
CA LEU A 62 -4.13 -7.99 -7.13
C LEU A 62 -2.75 -8.67 -7.22
N PRO A 63 -1.71 -7.95 -7.70
CA PRO A 63 -0.37 -8.51 -7.85
C PRO A 63 0.40 -8.51 -6.51
N TRP A 64 -0.01 -9.35 -5.55
CA TRP A 64 0.51 -9.37 -4.18
C TRP A 64 2.03 -9.45 -4.07
N SER A 65 2.67 -10.26 -4.92
CA SER A 65 4.14 -10.37 -4.95
C SER A 65 4.80 -9.07 -5.37
N THR A 66 4.20 -8.33 -6.31
CA THR A 66 4.70 -7.02 -6.74
C THR A 66 4.54 -5.99 -5.63
N ILE A 67 3.37 -5.96 -4.96
CA ILE A 67 3.09 -5.03 -3.86
C ILE A 67 4.06 -5.28 -2.69
N THR A 68 4.33 -6.54 -2.35
CA THR A 68 5.31 -6.89 -1.32
C THR A 68 6.74 -6.50 -1.74
N GLY A 69 7.09 -6.76 -3.01
CA GLY A 69 8.40 -6.43 -3.57
C GLY A 69 8.69 -4.93 -3.67
N LEU A 70 7.67 -4.07 -3.64
CA LEU A 70 7.82 -2.62 -3.65
C LEU A 70 8.63 -2.13 -2.45
N ARG A 71 8.41 -2.70 -1.27
CA ARG A 71 9.18 -2.39 -0.06
C ARG A 71 10.65 -2.71 -0.24
N ASP A 72 10.99 -3.88 -0.78
CA ASP A 72 12.39 -4.27 -0.95
C ASP A 72 13.08 -3.40 -2.01
N ARG A 73 12.37 -3.04 -3.09
CA ARG A 73 12.87 -2.12 -4.12
C ARG A 73 13.13 -0.74 -3.53
N LEU A 74 12.20 -0.19 -2.76
CA LEU A 74 12.36 1.13 -2.15
C LEU A 74 13.37 1.14 -1.00
N ALA A 75 13.45 0.09 -0.20
CA ALA A 75 14.41 0.04 0.91
C ALA A 75 15.87 -0.15 0.45
N HIS A 76 16.09 -0.91 -0.62
CA HIS A 76 17.45 -1.31 -1.05
C HIS A 76 17.90 -0.74 -2.38
N ARG A 77 16.97 -0.24 -3.22
CA ARG A 77 17.23 0.30 -4.56
C ARG A 77 16.45 1.61 -4.80
N TYR A 78 16.25 2.44 -3.77
CA TYR A 78 15.53 3.71 -3.91
C TYR A 78 16.15 4.62 -4.99
N PHE A 79 17.48 4.61 -5.14
CA PHE A 79 18.20 5.39 -6.14
C PHE A 79 17.89 5.00 -7.60
N ASP A 80 17.31 3.81 -7.82
CA ASP A 80 16.95 3.26 -9.14
C ASP A 80 15.42 3.26 -9.36
N THR A 81 14.65 3.85 -8.45
CA THR A 81 13.19 3.96 -8.61
C THR A 81 12.84 5.33 -9.13
N SER A 82 12.36 5.40 -10.38
CA SER A 82 11.99 6.67 -11.00
C SER A 82 10.70 7.23 -10.39
N ARG A 83 10.61 8.57 -10.35
CA ARG A 83 9.39 9.29 -9.94
C ARG A 83 8.18 8.91 -10.79
N GLU A 84 8.40 8.52 -12.04
CA GLU A 84 7.37 8.04 -12.96
C GLU A 84 6.76 6.71 -12.48
N VAL A 85 7.59 5.77 -12.00
CA VAL A 85 7.10 4.52 -11.41
C VAL A 85 6.26 4.82 -10.16
N ILE A 86 6.75 5.71 -9.29
CA ILE A 86 6.02 6.09 -8.07
C ILE A 86 4.71 6.81 -8.38
N ALA A 87 4.70 7.68 -9.39
CA ALA A 87 3.48 8.33 -9.87
C ALA A 87 2.47 7.32 -10.42
N ALA A 88 2.93 6.34 -11.21
CA ALA A 88 2.08 5.30 -11.75
C ALA A 88 1.47 4.44 -10.64
N THR A 89 2.28 3.99 -9.68
CA THR A 89 1.80 3.21 -8.53
C THR A 89 0.85 4.01 -7.65
N ALA A 90 1.06 5.33 -7.47
CA ALA A 90 0.17 6.19 -6.69
C ALA A 90 -1.18 6.47 -7.36
N GLY A 91 -1.37 6.05 -8.62
CA GLY A 91 -2.62 6.18 -9.36
C GLY A 91 -3.57 5.00 -9.14
N GLN A 92 -3.77 4.20 -10.20
CA GLN A 92 -4.76 3.13 -10.20
C GLN A 92 -4.38 2.00 -9.25
N ASP A 93 -3.12 1.57 -9.23
CA ASP A 93 -2.66 0.46 -8.39
C ASP A 93 -2.96 0.70 -6.90
N LEU A 94 -2.70 1.93 -6.41
CA LEU A 94 -3.00 2.31 -5.03
C LEU A 94 -4.51 2.34 -4.75
N SER A 95 -5.31 2.77 -5.72
CA SER A 95 -6.77 2.81 -5.60
C SER A 95 -7.39 1.40 -5.57
N ASP A 96 -6.85 0.47 -6.36
CA ASP A 96 -7.29 -0.92 -6.37
C ASP A 96 -6.96 -1.61 -5.04
N LEU A 97 -5.76 -1.34 -4.49
CA LEU A 97 -5.36 -1.85 -3.18
C LEU A 97 -6.24 -1.29 -2.06
N GLU A 98 -6.54 0.02 -2.08
CA GLU A 98 -7.44 0.67 -1.12
C GLU A 98 -8.81 -0.02 -1.11
N ALA A 99 -9.41 -0.20 -2.29
CA ALA A 99 -10.71 -0.84 -2.43
C ALA A 99 -10.70 -2.30 -1.93
N ALA A 100 -9.64 -3.05 -2.20
CA ALA A 100 -9.48 -4.41 -1.72
C ALA A 100 -9.34 -4.46 -0.18
N ALA A 101 -8.50 -3.59 0.40
CA ALA A 101 -8.32 -3.53 1.85
C ALA A 101 -9.63 -3.19 2.58
N THR A 102 -10.45 -2.29 2.04
CA THR A 102 -11.80 -2.00 2.56
C THR A 102 -12.69 -3.24 2.50
N ARG A 103 -12.77 -3.93 1.36
CA ARG A 103 -13.59 -5.17 1.25
C ARG A 103 -13.13 -6.26 2.21
N MET A 104 -11.82 -6.40 2.42
CA MET A 104 -11.27 -7.34 3.40
C MET A 104 -11.67 -6.98 4.84
N LEU A 105 -11.65 -5.69 5.20
CA LEU A 105 -12.10 -5.23 6.52
C LEU A 105 -13.59 -5.51 6.74
N ASP A 106 -14.42 -5.22 5.74
CA ASP A 106 -15.86 -5.48 5.82
C ASP A 106 -16.13 -6.96 6.06
N ARG A 107 -15.42 -7.86 5.37
CA ARG A 107 -15.51 -9.32 5.59
C ARG A 107 -15.13 -9.74 7.00
N LEU A 108 -14.16 -9.09 7.64
CA LEU A 108 -13.76 -9.39 9.03
C LEU A 108 -14.77 -8.90 10.07
N GLN A 109 -15.64 -7.95 9.70
CA GLN A 109 -16.64 -7.37 10.60
C GLN A 109 -17.99 -8.07 10.52
N VAL A 110 -18.27 -8.82 9.45
CA VAL A 110 -19.48 -9.65 9.32
C VAL A 110 -19.23 -10.97 10.06
N PRO A 111 -19.95 -11.28 11.16
CA PRO A 111 -19.90 -12.61 11.75
C PRO A 111 -20.60 -13.59 10.79
N ASP A 112 -20.03 -14.79 10.63
CA ASP A 112 -20.71 -15.94 10.02
C ASP A 112 -22.09 -16.20 10.65
#